data_AF-A0A928TV88-F1
#
_entry.id   AF-A0A928TV88-F1
#
_cell.length_a   1.000
_cell.length_b   1.000
_cell.length_c   1.000
_cell.angle_alpha   90.00
_cell.angle_beta   90.00
_cell.angle_gamma   90.00
#
_symmetry.space_group_name_H-M   'P 1'
#
loop_
_entity.id
_entity.type
_entity.pdbx_description
1 polymer ?
#
loop_
_entity_poly.entity_id
_entity_poly.type
_entity_poly.pdbx_seq_one_letter_code
_entity_poly.pdbx_strand_id
1 'polypeptide(L)'
;MKRHNQNGVWYTLSHEVQVMIEIEKLPTSGQVAINIQVTATINVSAFSAQQKVTRLAASHISTYMHGGQPKLVVHDRVVWRVPVIFSMAPHGDRGAVGEIDVDVETGATQLSQEMIEGMKQRAQELALSSPSPATTTR
;
A
#
# COMPACT_ATOMS: atom_id res chain seq x y z
N MET A 1 -1.93 15.50 13.25
CA MET A 1 -1.32 16.56 14.09
C MET A 1 -0.71 15.91 15.33
N LYS A 2 0.60 15.61 15.30
CA LYS A 2 1.49 15.47 16.47
C LYS A 2 2.93 15.47 15.92
N ARG A 3 3.74 16.35 16.49
CA ARG A 3 5.08 16.74 16.02
C ARG A 3 6.12 16.09 16.95
N HIS A 4 7.18 15.52 16.39
CA HIS A 4 8.42 15.26 17.12
C HIS A 4 9.60 15.38 16.15
N ASN A 5 10.64 16.10 16.62
CA ASN A 5 11.78 16.66 15.86
C ASN A 5 13.08 16.01 16.32
N GLN A 6 14.06 15.81 15.41
CA GLN A 6 15.49 16.05 15.71
C GLN A 6 16.36 16.67 14.58
N ASN A 7 15.94 16.85 13.31
CA ASN A 7 16.90 17.26 12.24
C ASN A 7 16.43 18.33 11.21
N GLY A 8 15.41 19.14 11.49
CA GLY A 8 15.18 20.39 10.71
C GLY A 8 14.81 20.26 9.21
N VAL A 9 14.60 19.05 8.68
CA VAL A 9 14.11 18.83 7.32
C VAL A 9 12.60 18.64 7.35
N TRP A 10 11.85 19.55 6.71
CA TRP A 10 10.42 19.42 6.51
C TRP A 10 10.16 18.44 5.36
N TYR A 11 9.78 17.20 5.66
CA TYR A 11 9.17 16.33 4.64
C TYR A 11 7.68 16.62 4.58
N THR A 12 7.24 17.32 3.54
CA THR A 12 5.84 17.26 3.14
C THR A 12 5.67 15.93 2.41
N LEU A 13 4.99 14.97 3.04
CA LEU A 13 4.53 13.77 2.34
C LEU A 13 3.44 14.21 1.35
N SER A 14 3.85 14.58 0.14
CA SER A 14 2.96 14.80 -0.99
C SER A 14 2.32 13.46 -1.33
N HIS A 15 1.06 13.27 -0.92
CA HIS A 15 0.27 12.12 -1.35
C HIS A 15 -0.33 12.50 -2.70
N GLU A 16 0.30 12.04 -3.77
CA GLU A 16 -0.26 12.14 -5.12
C GLU A 16 -1.31 11.04 -5.27
N VAL A 17 -2.57 11.42 -5.48
CA VAL A 17 -3.64 10.48 -5.86
C VAL A 17 -3.66 10.43 -7.37
N GLN A 18 -3.25 9.29 -7.94
CA GLN A 18 -3.37 9.06 -9.38
C GLN A 18 -4.73 8.45 -9.68
N VAL A 19 -5.53 9.14 -10.50
CA VAL A 19 -6.80 8.63 -11.03
C VAL A 19 -6.56 8.18 -12.46
N MET A 20 -6.67 6.88 -12.72
CA MET A 20 -6.61 6.32 -14.07
C MET A 20 -8.04 6.20 -14.61
N ILE A 21 -8.30 6.84 -15.76
CA ILE A 21 -9.60 6.77 -16.44
C ILE A 21 -9.39 6.00 -17.73
N GLU A 22 -10.06 4.86 -17.87
CA GLU A 22 -10.09 4.12 -19.13
C GLU A 22 -11.42 4.40 -19.85
N ILE A 23 -11.34 4.88 -21.09
CA ILE A 23 -12.51 5.15 -21.93
C ILE A 23 -12.58 4.05 -22.99
N GLU A 24 -13.48 3.09 -22.78
CA GLU A 24 -13.60 1.88 -23.60
C GLU A 24 -13.94 2.16 -25.08
N LYS A 25 -14.62 3.29 -25.35
CA LYS A 25 -14.86 3.79 -26.72
C LYS A 25 -14.59 5.28 -26.81
N LEU A 26 -13.51 5.63 -27.51
CA LEU A 26 -13.19 7.01 -27.83
C LEU A 26 -14.26 7.58 -28.76
N PRO A 27 -14.82 8.76 -28.48
CA PRO A 27 -15.74 9.42 -29.40
C PRO A 27 -15.01 9.76 -30.70
N THR A 28 -15.63 9.43 -31.83
CA THR A 28 -15.04 9.59 -33.17
C THR A 28 -14.95 11.06 -33.63
N SER A 29 -15.68 11.97 -32.98
CA SER A 29 -15.60 13.43 -33.15
C SER A 29 -16.34 14.15 -32.03
N GLY A 30 -15.94 15.39 -31.68
CA GLY A 30 -16.65 16.24 -30.72
C GLY A 30 -15.82 16.64 -29.49
N GLN A 31 -16.47 17.27 -28.51
CA GLN A 31 -15.85 17.66 -27.24
C GLN A 31 -16.09 16.59 -26.17
N VAL A 32 -15.04 16.25 -25.42
CA VAL A 32 -15.13 15.39 -24.23
C VAL A 32 -14.80 16.23 -23.01
N ALA A 33 -15.75 16.35 -22.08
CA ALA A 33 -15.56 16.98 -20.79
C ALA A 33 -15.77 15.93 -19.69
N ILE A 34 -14.75 15.71 -18.86
CA ILE A 34 -14.78 14.72 -17.77
C ILE A 34 -14.61 15.47 -16.46
N ASN A 35 -15.65 15.45 -15.62
CA ASN A 35 -15.61 15.99 -14.27
C ASN A 35 -15.65 14.82 -13.28
N ILE A 36 -14.59 14.64 -12.51
CA ILE A 36 -14.52 13.58 -11.50
C ILE A 36 -14.64 14.21 -10.12
N GLN A 37 -15.71 13.84 -9.43
CA GLN A 37 -15.89 14.15 -8.02
C GLN A 37 -16.03 12.84 -7.26
N VAL A 38 -15.08 12.57 -6.37
CA VAL A 38 -15.11 11.40 -5.48
C VAL A 38 -15.43 11.90 -4.08
N THR A 39 -16.55 11.40 -3.53
CA THR A 39 -16.95 11.66 -2.15
C THR A 39 -17.06 10.32 -1.45
N ALA A 40 -16.29 10.14 -0.37
CA ALA A 40 -16.35 8.95 0.48
C ALA A 40 -16.17 9.36 1.94
N THR A 41 -16.79 8.59 2.85
CA THR A 41 -16.61 8.83 4.28
C THR A 41 -15.43 8.01 4.78
N ILE A 42 -14.42 8.65 5.37
CA ILE A 42 -13.25 7.93 5.89
C ILE A 42 -13.48 7.62 7.38
N ASN A 43 -13.94 6.40 7.66
CA ASN A 43 -14.11 5.91 9.04
C ASN A 43 -12.85 5.20 9.55
N VAL A 44 -12.10 4.58 8.63
CA VAL A 44 -10.84 3.90 8.93
C VAL A 44 -9.70 4.82 8.51
N SER A 45 -8.86 5.21 9.46
CA SER A 45 -7.66 5.98 9.17
C SER A 45 -6.60 5.13 8.47
N ALA A 46 -5.70 5.75 7.70
CA ALA A 46 -4.54 5.07 7.12
C ALA A 46 -3.74 4.29 8.18
N PHE A 47 -3.51 4.90 9.35
CA PHE A 47 -2.80 4.23 10.44
C PHE A 47 -3.54 2.98 10.96
N SER A 48 -4.86 3.06 11.12
CA SER A 48 -5.69 1.92 11.53
C SER A 48 -5.65 0.80 10.48
N ALA A 49 -5.69 1.15 9.19
CA ALA A 49 -5.56 0.20 8.09
C ALA A 49 -4.18 -0.49 8.09
N GLN A 50 -3.09 0.28 8.25
CA GLN A 50 -1.74 -0.26 8.36
C GLN A 50 -1.62 -1.26 9.51
N GLN A 51 -2.09 -0.89 10.72
CA GLN A 51 -2.03 -1.81 11.86
C GLN A 51 -2.86 -3.07 11.65
N LYS A 52 -4.03 -2.96 10.99
CA LYS A 52 -4.88 -4.11 10.68
C LYS A 52 -4.14 -5.08 9.76
N VAL A 53 -3.51 -4.57 8.71
CA VAL A 53 -2.71 -5.38 7.78
C VAL A 53 -1.48 -5.98 8.46
N THR A 54 -0.78 -5.24 9.33
CA THR A 54 0.32 -5.80 10.14
C THR A 54 -0.14 -7.00 10.96
N ARG A 55 -1.26 -6.88 11.68
CA ARG A 55 -1.80 -7.98 12.50
C ARG A 55 -2.23 -9.18 11.64
N LEU A 56 -2.85 -8.93 10.50
CA LEU A 56 -3.30 -9.97 9.58
C LEU A 56 -2.12 -10.71 8.97
N ALA A 57 -1.08 -10.00 8.49
CA ALA A 57 0.12 -10.61 7.93
C ALA A 57 0.86 -11.46 8.97
N ALA A 58 1.04 -10.93 10.18
CA ALA A 58 1.69 -11.66 11.27
C ALA A 58 0.95 -12.94 11.68
N SER A 59 -0.39 -12.95 11.60
CA SER A 59 -1.22 -14.09 12.05
C SER A 59 -1.47 -15.14 10.97
N HIS A 60 -1.58 -14.75 9.70
CA HIS A 60 -1.98 -15.65 8.62
C HIS A 60 -0.85 -15.99 7.65
N ILE A 61 0.25 -15.22 7.66
CA ILE A 61 1.32 -15.36 6.67
C ILE A 61 2.66 -15.64 7.35
N SER A 62 3.21 -14.67 8.09
CA SER A 62 4.49 -14.77 8.78
C SER A 62 4.73 -13.60 9.73
N THR A 63 5.43 -13.84 10.84
CA THR A 63 5.88 -12.80 11.79
C THR A 63 6.95 -11.87 11.21
N TYR A 64 7.56 -12.24 10.08
CA TYR A 64 8.50 -11.42 9.32
C TYR A 64 7.79 -10.45 8.35
N MET A 65 6.47 -10.30 8.46
CA MET A 65 5.70 -9.42 7.59
C MET A 65 4.92 -8.38 8.39
N HIS A 66 4.82 -7.18 7.84
CA HIS A 66 4.02 -6.09 8.40
C HIS A 66 3.42 -5.20 7.32
N GLY A 67 2.45 -4.37 7.69
CA GLY A 67 1.91 -3.34 6.81
C GLY A 67 2.90 -2.19 6.64
N GLY A 68 3.14 -1.79 5.40
CA GLY A 68 3.86 -0.57 5.04
C GLY A 68 2.92 0.64 4.94
N GLN A 69 3.40 1.72 4.32
CA GLN A 69 2.64 2.97 4.23
C GLN A 69 1.42 2.82 3.29
N PRO A 70 0.19 3.06 3.78
CA PRO A 70 -1.01 2.98 2.96
C PRO A 70 -1.10 4.08 1.90
N LYS A 71 -1.73 3.76 0.77
CA LYS A 71 -2.15 4.71 -0.26
C LYS A 71 -3.67 4.67 -0.39
N LEU A 72 -4.29 5.83 -0.59
CA LEU A 72 -5.73 5.90 -0.88
C LEU A 72 -5.92 5.58 -2.36
N VAL A 73 -6.78 4.61 -2.67
CA VAL A 73 -7.07 4.23 -4.05
C VAL A 73 -8.58 4.20 -4.28
N VAL A 74 -8.98 4.72 -5.43
CA VAL A 74 -10.38 4.81 -5.87
C VAL A 74 -10.57 3.83 -7.03
N HIS A 75 -11.38 2.79 -6.83
CA HIS A 75 -11.78 1.83 -7.87
C HIS A 75 -13.32 1.69 -7.88
N ASP A 76 -13.85 0.46 -7.81
CA ASP A 76 -15.24 0.14 -7.47
C ASP A 76 -15.66 0.71 -6.10
N ARG A 77 -14.69 0.83 -5.19
CA ARG A 77 -14.82 1.41 -3.85
C ARG A 77 -13.56 2.18 -3.47
N VAL A 78 -13.65 3.02 -2.44
CA VAL A 78 -12.49 3.73 -1.89
C VAL A 78 -11.81 2.86 -0.83
N VAL A 79 -10.52 2.58 -1.01
CA VAL A 79 -9.72 1.69 -0.13
C VAL A 79 -8.41 2.34 0.28
N TRP A 80 -7.93 1.93 1.46
CA TRP A 80 -6.51 1.99 1.79
C TRP A 80 -5.83 0.75 1.22
N ARG A 81 -5.01 0.93 0.20
CA ARG A 81 -4.09 -0.11 -0.27
C ARG A 81 -2.84 -0.09 0.59
N VAL A 82 -2.62 -1.18 1.33
CA VAL A 82 -1.49 -1.30 2.25
C VAL A 82 -0.51 -2.34 1.69
N PRO A 83 0.75 -1.98 1.39
CA PRO A 83 1.74 -2.97 1.01
C PRO A 83 2.08 -3.86 2.20
N VAL A 84 2.23 -5.16 1.96
CA VAL A 84 2.76 -6.12 2.92
C VAL A 84 4.27 -6.18 2.69
N ILE A 85 5.03 -5.72 3.67
CA ILE A 85 6.48 -5.65 3.64
C ILE A 85 7.05 -6.89 4.31
N PHE A 86 7.98 -7.57 3.65
CA PHE A 86 8.81 -8.60 4.24
C PHE A 86 10.06 -7.97 4.84
N SER A 87 10.35 -8.27 6.10
CA SER A 87 11.52 -7.78 6.82
C SER A 87 12.23 -8.92 7.52
N MET A 88 13.56 -8.86 7.54
CA MET A 88 14.38 -9.92 8.10
C MET A 88 15.52 -9.31 8.91
N ALA A 89 15.60 -9.64 10.19
CA ALA A 89 16.72 -9.21 11.02
C ALA A 89 18.05 -9.86 10.55
N PRO A 90 19.19 -9.15 10.63
CA PRO A 90 19.37 -7.75 11.01
C PRO A 90 19.15 -6.74 9.85
N HIS A 91 18.76 -7.20 8.67
CA HIS A 91 18.75 -6.42 7.42
C HIS A 91 17.58 -5.43 7.28
N GLY A 92 16.58 -5.49 8.16
CA GLY A 92 15.39 -4.64 8.09
C GLY A 92 14.47 -5.03 6.94
N ASP A 93 13.75 -4.05 6.37
CA ASP A 93 12.79 -4.25 5.29
C ASP A 93 13.49 -4.66 4.00
N ARG A 94 13.04 -5.77 3.40
CA ARG A 94 13.59 -6.34 2.16
C ARG A 94 12.79 -5.94 0.94
N GLY A 95 11.50 -5.66 1.12
CA GLY A 95 10.61 -5.21 0.05
C GLY A 95 9.16 -5.59 0.25
N ALA A 96 8.30 -5.08 -0.62
CA ALA A 96 6.89 -5.45 -0.65
C ALA A 96 6.71 -6.84 -1.30
N VAL A 97 5.97 -7.71 -0.63
CA VAL A 97 5.62 -9.06 -1.11
C VAL A 97 4.18 -9.16 -1.54
N GLY A 98 3.40 -8.08 -1.45
CA GLY A 98 1.99 -8.05 -1.77
C GLY A 98 1.33 -6.77 -1.30
N GLU A 99 0.03 -6.66 -1.53
CA GLU A 99 -0.79 -5.54 -1.10
C GLU A 99 -2.13 -6.09 -0.58
N ILE A 100 -2.68 -5.44 0.44
CA ILE A 100 -4.01 -5.74 0.97
C ILE A 100 -4.82 -4.45 0.98
N ASP A 101 -5.98 -4.52 0.33
CA ASP A 101 -6.94 -3.42 0.32
C ASP A 101 -7.83 -3.49 1.57
N VAL A 102 -7.94 -2.34 2.26
CA VAL A 102 -8.79 -2.12 3.43
C VAL A 102 -9.85 -1.08 3.06
N ASP A 103 -11.11 -1.48 3.10
CA ASP A 103 -12.23 -0.59 2.84
C ASP A 103 -12.22 0.61 3.82
N VAL A 104 -12.32 1.85 3.31
CA VAL A 104 -12.17 3.05 4.15
C VAL A 104 -13.37 3.31 5.07
N GLU A 105 -14.53 2.73 4.78
CA GLU A 105 -15.77 2.93 5.52
C GLU A 105 -16.00 1.85 6.58
N THR A 106 -15.73 0.59 6.21
CA THR A 106 -16.04 -0.60 7.03
C THR A 106 -14.79 -1.23 7.63
N GLY A 107 -13.62 -0.97 7.04
CA GLY A 107 -12.38 -1.67 7.35
C GLY A 107 -12.34 -3.10 6.84
N ALA A 108 -13.30 -3.55 6.04
CA ALA A 108 -13.28 -4.90 5.46
C ALA A 108 -12.01 -5.13 4.64
N THR A 109 -11.49 -6.36 4.68
CA THR A 109 -10.28 -6.79 3.95
C THR A 109 -10.58 -8.09 3.25
N GLN A 110 -10.11 -8.24 2.02
CA GLN A 110 -10.13 -9.52 1.31
C GLN A 110 -8.75 -10.15 1.35
N LEU A 111 -8.69 -11.38 1.85
CA LEU A 111 -7.48 -12.18 1.89
C LEU A 111 -7.85 -13.60 1.47
N SER A 112 -7.45 -14.01 0.27
CA SER A 112 -7.63 -15.38 -0.21
C SER A 112 -6.41 -16.23 0.10
N GLN A 113 -6.57 -17.57 0.09
CA GLN A 113 -5.45 -18.48 0.25
C GLN A 113 -4.40 -18.31 -0.86
N GLU A 114 -4.85 -18.05 -2.09
CA GLU A 114 -3.97 -17.78 -3.23
C GLU A 114 -3.08 -16.55 -3.00
N MET A 115 -3.67 -15.46 -2.46
CA MET A 115 -2.89 -14.27 -2.09
C MET A 115 -1.84 -14.57 -1.03
N ILE A 116 -2.21 -15.37 -0.01
CA ILE A 116 -1.30 -15.77 1.06
C ILE A 116 -0.12 -16.56 0.49
N GLU A 117 -0.37 -17.57 -0.32
CA GLU A 117 0.70 -18.40 -0.91
C GLU A 117 1.58 -17.58 -1.86
N GLY A 118 0.98 -16.70 -2.67
CA GLY A 118 1.73 -15.79 -3.53
C GLY A 118 2.61 -14.80 -2.76
N MET A 119 2.19 -14.35 -1.57
CA MET A 119 3.03 -13.52 -0.69
C MET A 119 4.17 -14.34 -0.05
N LYS A 120 3.90 -15.58 0.37
CA LYS A 120 4.95 -16.48 0.89
C LYS A 120 6.02 -16.78 -0.15
N GLN A 121 5.61 -17.08 -1.38
CA GLN A 121 6.54 -17.34 -2.47
C GLN A 121 7.45 -16.13 -2.76
N ARG A 122 6.86 -14.92 -2.89
CA ARG A 122 7.65 -13.69 -3.09
C ARG A 122 8.58 -13.40 -1.91
N ALA A 123 8.18 -13.71 -0.68
CA ALA A 123 9.05 -13.57 0.48
C ALA A 123 10.26 -14.53 0.42
N GLN A 124 10.06 -15.76 -0.05
CA GLN A 124 11.15 -16.71 -0.27
C GLN A 124 12.12 -16.20 -1.34
N GLU A 125 11.60 -15.68 -2.45
CA GLU A 125 12.42 -15.06 -3.51
C GLU A 125 13.24 -13.89 -2.96
N LEU A 126 12.64 -13.00 -2.16
CA LEU A 126 13.34 -11.89 -1.51
C LEU A 126 14.36 -12.35 -0.46
N ALA A 127 14.11 -13.46 0.23
CA ALA A 127 15.05 -14.03 1.20
C ALA A 127 16.30 -14.60 0.51
N LEU A 128 16.13 -15.21 -0.66
CA LEU A 128 17.22 -15.78 -1.47
C LEU A 128 17.98 -14.71 -2.25
N SER A 129 17.33 -13.59 -2.59
CA SER A 129 18.01 -12.45 -3.20
C SER A 129 18.94 -11.78 -2.18
N SER A 130 20.22 -11.64 -2.55
CA SER A 130 21.14 -10.82 -1.75
C SER A 130 20.66 -9.35 -1.80
N PRO A 131 20.73 -8.61 -0.68
CA PRO A 131 20.49 -7.18 -0.76
C PRO A 131 21.59 -6.60 -1.65
N SER A 132 21.21 -6.02 -2.79
CA SER A 132 22.15 -5.13 -3.48
C SER A 132 22.51 -4.02 -2.48
N PRO A 133 23.79 -3.80 -2.16
CA PRO A 133 24.15 -2.69 -1.31
C PRO A 133 23.69 -1.41 -2.01
N ALA A 134 22.91 -0.60 -1.29
CA ALA A 134 22.57 0.73 -1.74
C ALA A 134 23.86 1.48 -2.08
N THR A 135 23.95 2.02 -3.29
CA THR A 135 25.02 2.92 -3.71
C THR A 135 25.03 4.14 -2.79
N THR A 136 25.90 4.13 -1.78
CA THR A 136 26.33 5.34 -1.08
C THR A 136 27.23 6.11 -2.04
N THR A 137 26.64 7.02 -2.81
CA THR A 137 27.41 8.08 -3.47
C THR A 137 27.73 9.15 -2.42
N ARG A 138 29.04 9.38 -2.32
CA ARG A 138 29.78 10.26 -1.43
C ARG A 138 29.40 11.74 -1.53
#